data_AF-A0A3G2T4B4-F1
#
_entry.id   AF-A0A3G2T4B4-F1
#
_cell.length_a   1.000
_cell.length_b   1.000
_cell.length_c   1.000
_cell.angle_alpha   90.00
_cell.angle_beta   90.00
_cell.angle_gamma   90.00
#
_symmetry.space_group_name_H-M   'P 1'
#
loop_
_entity.id
_entity.type
_entity.pdbx_description
1 polymer ?
#
loop_
_entity_poly.entity_id
_entity_poly.type
_entity_poly.pdbx_seq_one_letter_code
_entity_poly.pdbx_strand_id
1 'polypeptide(L)'
;MSFSSRHSTSTRAVFRLSPLVMALALISPLNAFATTMNAQATPSENVQLQSHHFHRDHVLGTSLDVVITGTAQQDAQRATTAIENEIARLNQILSTWQTDSEISQLNQQKQINASSDLYNVIAACEVWRGQTCGAFDARLGNLISMWQQANGVLEVDANTRQQLIAQLKESHVQIDADSKNIQMDSAVAFAPDAYAKGYIIDRALIAAREAVPHLQGILVDIGGDMRVWGSSPSQAGWQIGIQDAFNHYDNAAPSQVLKLNDQAVAFSGQGYRDLAGQSHLLDPQTGLPVQHVEQCVVVGQCAADADALATALVAMTPSEGMQLIESLVGYEAQLTLANGQTHQSTGWNALVQLPQQADFKNVAVNASAKWPAGYQAVVDFTIPKIAVENYRAPYVSVWVTDSDKKLVRTLAAWGKDEKWINSNYVWWRRYGRQMPNLDAVAKPSRQPGNYKLAWDGKDDSGKAVAAGQYQIHVETSREHGDHSYQTFNLDVKAKASSQNLPAQKEIGAVKLNFQKVN
;
A
#
# COMPACT_ATOMS: atom_id res chain seq x y z
N MET A 1 13.47 24.47 52.70
CA MET A 1 12.37 25.46 52.61
C MET A 1 12.83 26.62 51.73
N SER A 2 11.91 27.17 50.93
CA SER A 2 12.05 28.26 49.95
C SER A 2 12.57 27.88 48.56
N PHE A 3 11.63 27.41 47.74
CA PHE A 3 11.69 27.35 46.28
C PHE A 3 11.71 28.76 45.67
N SER A 4 12.50 28.97 44.63
CA SER A 4 12.45 30.15 43.74
C SER A 4 12.06 29.69 42.34
N SER A 5 10.77 29.83 42.00
CA SER A 5 10.28 29.71 40.63
C SER A 5 10.41 31.06 39.92
N ARG A 6 11.15 31.10 38.80
CA ARG A 6 11.06 32.18 37.83
C ARG A 6 10.35 31.65 36.59
N HIS A 7 9.11 32.10 36.42
CA HIS A 7 8.36 31.93 35.18
C HIS A 7 8.97 32.84 34.10
N SER A 8 9.39 32.24 32.99
CA SER A 8 9.67 32.94 31.74
C SER A 8 8.54 32.63 30.76
N THR A 9 7.75 33.65 30.47
CA THR A 9 6.65 33.65 29.49
C THR A 9 7.22 33.78 28.08
N SER A 10 7.02 32.76 27.24
CA SER A 10 7.28 32.85 25.80
C SER A 10 6.02 33.29 25.07
N THR A 11 6.11 34.46 24.45
CA THR A 11 5.12 35.12 23.59
C THR A 11 4.82 34.30 22.34
N ARG A 12 3.60 33.76 22.24
CA ARG A 12 3.03 33.27 20.96
C ARG A 12 2.43 34.46 20.20
N ALA A 13 3.05 34.84 19.08
CA ALA A 13 2.46 35.75 18.11
C ALA A 13 1.40 35.00 17.29
N VAL A 14 0.13 35.32 17.51
CA VAL A 14 -1.01 34.83 16.73
C VAL A 14 -1.35 35.91 15.70
N PHE A 15 -1.05 35.67 14.43
CA PHE A 15 -1.57 36.48 13.33
C PHE A 15 -3.02 36.07 13.05
N ARG A 16 -3.97 36.92 13.48
CA ARG A 16 -5.36 36.92 13.02
C ARG A 16 -5.48 37.89 11.84
N LEU A 17 -6.06 37.46 10.73
CA LEU A 17 -6.68 38.36 9.76
C LEU A 17 -8.11 37.89 9.46
N SER A 18 -9.02 38.85 9.61
CA SER A 18 -10.47 38.75 9.66
C SER A 18 -11.12 38.52 8.27
N PRO A 19 -12.36 37.99 8.20
CA PRO A 19 -13.15 37.95 6.97
C PRO A 19 -14.01 39.21 6.87
N LEU A 20 -14.08 39.87 5.70
CA LEU A 20 -15.21 40.76 5.38
C LEU A 20 -15.28 41.11 3.87
N VAL A 21 -16.51 41.07 3.33
CA VAL A 21 -17.06 41.84 2.19
C VAL A 21 -16.75 41.27 0.79
N MET A 22 -17.67 41.06 -0.16
CA MET A 22 -19.02 41.57 -0.38
C MET A 22 -19.82 40.59 -1.26
N ALA A 23 -21.11 40.42 -0.96
CA ALA A 23 -22.09 39.88 -1.90
C ALA A 23 -22.42 40.94 -2.96
N LEU A 24 -22.46 40.54 -4.22
CA LEU A 24 -23.09 41.31 -5.31
C LEU A 24 -23.94 40.35 -6.14
N ALA A 25 -25.23 40.32 -5.80
CA ALA A 25 -26.28 39.74 -6.60
C ALA A 25 -26.52 40.63 -7.82
N LEU A 26 -26.36 40.09 -9.02
CA LEU A 26 -26.87 40.69 -10.24
C LEU A 26 -28.07 39.87 -10.72
N ILE A 27 -29.23 40.49 -10.54
CA ILE A 27 -30.51 40.09 -11.11
C ILE A 27 -30.43 40.34 -12.63
N SER A 28 -30.76 39.33 -13.43
CA SER A 28 -31.07 39.51 -14.85
C SER A 28 -32.28 38.65 -15.22
N PRO A 29 -33.16 39.13 -16.12
CA PRO A 29 -34.54 38.70 -16.20
C PRO A 29 -34.71 37.38 -16.96
N LEU A 30 -35.64 36.58 -16.46
CA LEU A 30 -36.24 35.44 -17.14
C LEU A 30 -36.80 35.86 -18.51
N ASN A 31 -36.24 35.29 -19.58
CA ASN A 31 -36.97 35.08 -20.83
C ASN A 31 -37.15 33.58 -21.03
N ALA A 32 -38.36 33.11 -20.77
CA ALA A 32 -38.80 31.76 -21.05
C ALA A 32 -39.06 31.61 -22.55
N PHE A 33 -38.17 30.93 -23.25
CA PHE A 33 -38.48 30.22 -24.49
C PHE A 33 -38.26 28.73 -24.23
N ALA A 34 -39.35 28.04 -23.89
CA ALA A 34 -39.38 26.59 -23.83
C ALA A 34 -39.42 26.03 -25.26
N THR A 35 -38.26 25.94 -25.91
CA THR A 35 -38.06 25.02 -27.02
C THR A 35 -37.62 23.68 -26.46
N THR A 36 -38.52 22.70 -26.52
CA THR A 36 -38.23 21.29 -26.27
C THR A 36 -37.24 20.80 -27.31
N MET A 37 -35.95 20.97 -27.05
CA MET A 37 -34.92 20.19 -27.73
C MET A 37 -34.88 18.83 -27.04
N ASN A 38 -35.34 17.81 -27.75
CA ASN A 38 -34.99 16.42 -27.50
C ASN A 38 -33.48 16.28 -27.69
N ALA A 39 -32.70 16.67 -26.68
CA ALA A 39 -31.33 16.24 -26.56
C ALA A 39 -31.38 14.77 -26.17
N GLN A 40 -31.36 13.89 -27.17
CA GLN A 40 -30.86 12.54 -26.96
C GLN A 40 -29.46 12.72 -26.38
N ALA A 41 -29.32 12.48 -25.07
CA ALA A 41 -28.02 12.37 -24.45
C ALA A 41 -27.34 11.18 -25.13
N THR A 42 -26.50 11.48 -26.12
CA THR A 42 -25.48 10.56 -26.60
C THR A 42 -24.71 10.12 -25.36
N PRO A 43 -24.52 8.81 -25.12
CA PRO A 43 -23.62 8.37 -24.08
C PRO A 43 -22.28 9.05 -24.35
N SER A 44 -21.78 9.84 -23.41
CA SER A 44 -20.42 10.35 -23.48
C SER A 44 -19.52 9.13 -23.67
N GLU A 45 -18.89 9.00 -24.84
CA GLU A 45 -17.83 8.02 -25.04
C GLU A 45 -16.84 8.23 -23.89
N ASN A 46 -16.63 7.21 -23.06
CA ASN A 46 -15.61 7.24 -22.02
C ASN A 46 -14.25 7.36 -22.73
N VAL A 47 -13.76 8.58 -22.91
CA VAL A 47 -12.45 8.85 -23.52
C VAL A 47 -11.38 8.39 -22.52
N GLN A 48 -10.91 7.16 -22.67
CA GLN A 48 -9.75 6.68 -21.92
C GLN A 48 -8.49 7.38 -22.44
N LEU A 49 -7.69 7.93 -21.52
CA LEU A 49 -6.33 8.36 -21.86
C LEU A 49 -5.47 7.15 -22.16
N GLN A 50 -4.58 7.29 -23.14
CA GLN A 50 -3.52 6.32 -23.33
C GLN A 50 -2.69 6.22 -22.04
N SER A 51 -2.57 5.01 -21.50
CA SER A 51 -1.82 4.72 -20.29
C SER A 51 -0.79 3.63 -20.51
N HIS A 52 0.37 3.75 -19.87
CA HIS A 52 1.44 2.75 -19.86
C HIS A 52 1.69 2.32 -18.41
N HIS A 53 1.76 1.01 -18.19
CA HIS A 53 1.92 0.41 -16.88
C HIS A 53 3.29 -0.27 -16.80
N PHE A 54 4.00 -0.08 -15.71
CA PHE A 54 5.32 -0.67 -15.48
C PHE A 54 5.39 -1.28 -14.09
N HIS A 55 5.99 -2.46 -13.99
CA HIS A 55 6.21 -3.14 -12.72
C HIS A 55 7.69 -3.48 -12.51
N ARG A 56 8.18 -3.40 -11.28
CA ARG A 56 9.52 -3.84 -10.85
C ARG A 56 9.46 -4.49 -9.48
N ASP A 57 9.94 -5.73 -9.38
CA ASP A 57 10.19 -6.36 -8.09
C ASP A 57 11.49 -5.86 -7.45
N HIS A 58 11.63 -6.08 -6.15
CA HIS A 58 12.85 -5.84 -5.36
C HIS A 58 13.26 -4.37 -5.26
N VAL A 59 12.31 -3.45 -5.36
CA VAL A 59 12.53 -2.02 -5.11
C VAL A 59 12.24 -1.75 -3.63
N LEU A 60 13.25 -1.26 -2.89
CA LEU A 60 13.16 -0.97 -1.44
C LEU A 60 12.61 -2.14 -0.58
N GLY A 61 12.99 -3.37 -0.92
CA GLY A 61 12.49 -4.58 -0.22
C GLY A 61 11.03 -4.91 -0.51
N THR A 62 10.45 -4.35 -1.57
CA THR A 62 9.07 -4.57 -2.02
C THR A 62 8.97 -4.48 -3.56
N SER A 63 7.82 -4.14 -4.14
CA SER A 63 7.66 -3.85 -5.57
C SER A 63 7.42 -2.37 -5.84
N LEU A 64 7.67 -1.96 -7.07
CA LEU A 64 7.32 -0.67 -7.65
C LEU A 64 6.35 -0.89 -8.80
N ASP A 65 5.22 -0.21 -8.73
CA ASP A 65 4.21 -0.15 -9.78
C ASP A 65 4.04 1.30 -10.24
N VAL A 66 4.08 1.53 -11.55
CA VAL A 66 4.01 2.87 -12.14
C VAL A 66 2.99 2.90 -13.27
N VAL A 67 2.09 3.88 -13.23
CA VAL A 67 1.16 4.18 -14.32
C VAL A 67 1.48 5.57 -14.87
N ILE A 68 1.68 5.70 -16.18
CA ILE A 68 1.92 6.98 -16.86
C ILE A 68 0.83 7.21 -17.91
N THR A 69 0.19 8.38 -17.89
CA THR A 69 -0.93 8.70 -18.80
C THR A 69 -0.63 9.88 -19.73
N GLY A 70 -1.29 9.87 -20.90
CA GLY A 70 -1.33 10.98 -21.83
C GLY A 70 -0.03 11.22 -22.61
N THR A 71 0.77 10.17 -22.85
CA THR A 71 2.03 10.26 -23.57
C THR A 71 2.35 9.02 -24.42
N ALA A 72 3.34 9.14 -25.31
CA ALA A 72 3.85 8.04 -26.11
C ALA A 72 4.71 7.07 -25.26
N GLN A 73 4.80 5.80 -25.68
CA GLN A 73 5.52 4.76 -24.94
C GLN A 73 6.98 5.11 -24.64
N GLN A 74 7.68 5.78 -25.56
CA GLN A 74 9.07 6.21 -25.38
C GLN A 74 9.23 7.24 -24.25
N ASP A 75 8.31 8.20 -24.16
CA ASP A 75 8.30 9.20 -23.09
C ASP A 75 7.90 8.55 -21.76
N ALA A 76 6.93 7.63 -21.77
CA ALA A 76 6.57 6.85 -20.59
C ALA A 76 7.77 6.03 -20.06
N GLN A 77 8.55 5.42 -20.94
CA GLN A 77 9.80 4.74 -20.57
C GLN A 77 10.84 5.71 -19.98
N ARG A 78 11.01 6.91 -20.58
CA ARG A 78 11.92 7.93 -20.03
C ARG A 78 11.52 8.37 -18.62
N ALA A 79 10.23 8.57 -18.38
CA ALA A 79 9.69 8.91 -17.07
C ALA A 79 9.95 7.80 -16.04
N THR A 80 9.68 6.54 -16.41
CA THR A 80 9.93 5.38 -15.55
C THR A 80 11.41 5.20 -15.24
N THR A 81 12.32 5.43 -16.21
CA THR A 81 13.77 5.41 -15.94
C THR A 81 14.18 6.53 -14.97
N ALA A 82 13.57 7.71 -15.04
CA ALA A 82 13.83 8.79 -14.08
C ALA A 82 13.38 8.41 -12.65
N ILE A 83 12.21 7.76 -12.53
CA ILE A 83 11.70 7.18 -11.27
C ILE A 83 12.72 6.19 -10.69
N GLU A 84 13.14 5.21 -11.49
CA GLU A 84 14.08 4.15 -11.07
C GLU A 84 15.42 4.72 -10.62
N ASN A 85 15.95 5.70 -11.36
CA ASN A 85 17.22 6.36 -11.03
C ASN A 85 17.14 7.15 -9.72
N GLU A 86 16.04 7.89 -9.50
CA GLU A 86 15.87 8.65 -8.26
C GLU A 86 15.68 7.72 -7.05
N ILE A 87 14.94 6.63 -7.20
CA ILE A 87 14.81 5.60 -6.17
C ILE A 87 16.19 4.99 -5.86
N ALA A 88 16.97 4.62 -6.87
CA ALA A 88 18.30 4.05 -6.67
C ALA A 88 19.26 5.03 -5.97
N ARG A 89 19.21 6.32 -6.33
CA ARG A 89 20.00 7.38 -5.70
C ARG A 89 19.63 7.56 -4.24
N LEU A 90 18.33 7.68 -3.92
CA LEU A 90 17.87 7.84 -2.55
C LEU A 90 18.07 6.58 -1.71
N ASN A 91 18.05 5.40 -2.32
CA ASN A 91 18.39 4.14 -1.65
C ASN A 91 19.85 4.15 -1.14
N GLN A 92 20.78 4.78 -1.85
CA GLN A 92 22.17 4.97 -1.38
C GLN A 92 22.29 5.96 -0.20
N ILE A 93 21.24 6.76 0.05
CA ILE A 93 21.23 7.76 1.12
C ILE A 93 20.48 7.22 2.35
N LEU A 94 19.30 6.62 2.14
CA LEU A 94 18.31 6.38 3.19
C LEU A 94 18.20 4.91 3.64
N SER A 95 18.88 3.97 2.97
CA SER A 95 18.78 2.54 3.29
C SER A 95 19.61 2.16 4.51
N THR A 96 18.97 1.77 5.60
CA THR A 96 19.61 1.19 6.80
C THR A 96 20.20 -0.20 6.57
N TRP A 97 19.80 -0.88 5.48
CA TRP A 97 20.30 -2.21 5.10
C TRP A 97 21.64 -2.17 4.34
N GLN A 98 22.04 -1.00 3.83
CA GLN A 98 23.29 -0.83 3.10
C GLN A 98 24.32 -0.24 4.03
N THR A 99 25.43 -0.95 4.24
CA THR A 99 26.44 -0.59 5.25
C THR A 99 27.18 0.71 4.92
N ASP A 100 27.22 1.08 3.64
CA ASP A 100 27.89 2.23 3.08
C ASP A 100 26.95 3.40 2.76
N SER A 101 25.64 3.27 3.03
CA SER A 101 24.68 4.36 2.82
C SER A 101 24.95 5.55 3.74
N GLU A 102 24.52 6.73 3.32
CA GLU A 102 24.74 7.96 4.09
C GLU A 102 24.12 7.90 5.51
N ILE A 103 22.92 7.33 5.64
CA ILE A 103 22.30 7.13 6.95
C ILE A 103 23.02 6.09 7.81
N SER A 104 23.58 5.04 7.21
CA SER A 104 24.41 4.07 7.92
C SER A 104 25.69 4.72 8.43
N GLN A 105 26.29 5.63 7.65
CA GLN A 105 27.44 6.42 8.10
C GLN A 105 27.07 7.33 9.28
N LEU A 106 25.93 8.04 9.21
CA LEU A 106 25.42 8.82 10.35
C LEU A 106 25.24 7.92 11.59
N ASN A 107 24.59 6.77 11.44
CA ASN A 107 24.36 5.83 12.55
C ASN A 107 25.65 5.28 13.17
N GLN A 108 26.71 5.10 12.39
CA GLN A 108 28.02 4.63 12.87
C GLN A 108 28.83 5.75 13.51
N GLN A 109 28.93 6.90 12.86
CA GLN A 109 29.80 8.00 13.27
C GLN A 109 29.16 8.92 14.30
N LYS A 110 27.82 8.87 14.44
CA LYS A 110 27.01 9.74 15.30
C LYS A 110 27.09 11.23 14.95
N GLN A 111 27.78 11.57 13.86
CA GLN A 111 27.86 12.90 13.31
C GLN A 111 28.12 12.83 11.81
N ILE A 112 27.51 13.72 11.02
CA ILE A 112 27.77 13.86 9.59
C ILE A 112 27.48 15.28 9.10
N ASN A 113 28.18 15.72 8.05
CA ASN A 113 27.71 16.82 7.20
C ASN A 113 26.81 16.23 6.12
N ALA A 114 25.50 16.31 6.33
CA ALA A 114 24.53 15.57 5.53
C ALA A 114 24.29 16.22 4.15
N SER A 115 23.98 15.37 3.17
CA SER A 115 23.32 15.77 1.94
C SER A 115 21.97 16.43 2.24
N SER A 116 21.45 17.20 1.29
CA SER A 116 20.13 17.83 1.44
C SER A 116 19.03 16.82 1.71
N ASP A 117 19.07 15.65 1.08
CA ASP A 117 18.03 14.62 1.23
C ASP A 117 18.08 13.98 2.61
N LEU A 118 19.27 13.59 3.09
CA LEU A 118 19.40 13.04 4.44
C LEU A 118 19.01 14.07 5.49
N TYR A 119 19.46 15.32 5.35
CA TYR A 119 19.06 16.42 6.23
C TYR A 119 17.55 16.58 6.29
N ASN A 120 16.89 16.69 5.13
CA ASN A 120 15.45 16.91 5.05
C ASN A 120 14.66 15.77 5.70
N VAL A 121 15.07 14.52 5.47
CA VAL A 121 14.40 13.34 6.07
C VAL A 121 14.57 13.34 7.59
N ILE A 122 15.79 13.52 8.11
CA ILE A 122 16.03 13.49 9.56
C ILE A 122 15.33 14.67 10.25
N ALA A 123 15.39 15.87 9.67
CA ALA A 123 14.69 17.04 10.19
C ALA A 123 13.17 16.82 10.23
N ALA A 124 12.58 16.27 9.16
CA ALA A 124 11.15 15.98 9.12
C ALA A 124 10.75 14.90 10.13
N CYS A 125 11.55 13.85 10.29
CA CYS A 125 11.33 12.83 11.31
C CYS A 125 11.30 13.43 12.72
N GLU A 126 12.21 14.35 13.03
CA GLU A 126 12.21 15.05 14.34
C GLU A 126 11.00 15.98 14.53
N VAL A 127 10.55 16.65 13.46
CA VAL A 127 9.33 17.45 13.47
C VAL A 127 8.11 16.58 13.78
N TRP A 128 7.95 15.45 13.07
CA TRP A 128 6.85 14.51 13.30
C TRP A 128 6.90 13.87 14.68
N ARG A 129 8.10 13.54 15.18
CA ARG A 129 8.30 13.08 16.55
C ARG A 129 7.80 14.11 17.57
N GLY A 130 8.04 15.41 17.33
CA GLY A 130 7.50 16.48 18.15
C GLY A 130 5.98 16.61 18.07
N GLN A 131 5.42 16.63 16.85
CA GLN A 131 3.99 16.85 16.61
C GLN A 131 3.11 15.69 17.09
N THR A 132 3.64 14.47 17.09
CA THR A 132 2.94 13.25 17.54
C THR A 132 3.24 12.92 19.00
N CYS A 133 3.91 13.81 19.74
CA CYS A 133 4.36 13.59 21.11
C CYS A 133 5.18 12.28 21.28
N GLY A 134 5.94 11.92 20.25
CA GLY A 134 6.78 10.72 20.23
C GLY A 134 6.06 9.44 19.80
N ALA A 135 4.82 9.49 19.33
CA ALA A 135 4.15 8.31 18.78
C ALA A 135 4.74 7.88 17.42
N PHE A 136 5.25 8.83 16.64
CA PHE A 136 6.22 8.56 15.59
C PHE A 136 7.63 8.82 16.14
N ASP A 137 8.56 7.88 15.98
CA ASP A 137 9.96 8.11 16.33
C ASP A 137 10.90 7.32 15.41
N ALA A 138 11.62 8.02 14.53
CA ALA A 138 12.60 7.39 13.66
C ALA A 138 13.89 6.98 14.39
N ARG A 139 14.08 7.30 15.67
CA ARG A 139 15.30 6.99 16.43
C ARG A 139 15.33 5.56 17.00
N LEU A 140 14.33 4.74 16.69
CA LEU A 140 14.13 3.39 17.23
C LEU A 140 15.06 2.32 16.64
N GLY A 141 16.08 2.68 15.86
CA GLY A 141 16.90 1.71 15.11
C GLY A 141 17.54 0.63 15.98
N ASN A 142 17.97 0.96 17.20
CA ASN A 142 18.52 -0.01 18.15
C ASN A 142 17.46 -0.99 18.66
N LEU A 143 16.24 -0.51 18.92
CA LEU A 143 15.11 -1.37 19.34
C LEU A 143 14.65 -2.27 18.19
N ILE A 144 14.55 -1.74 16.98
CA ILE A 144 14.23 -2.52 15.78
C ILE A 144 15.27 -3.62 15.57
N SER A 145 16.56 -3.29 15.66
CA SER A 145 17.65 -4.26 15.51
C SER A 145 17.58 -5.36 16.57
N MET A 146 17.27 -5.02 17.83
CA MET A 146 17.08 -5.99 18.91
C MET A 146 15.95 -6.98 18.59
N TRP A 147 14.81 -6.48 18.09
CA TRP A 147 13.69 -7.33 17.68
C TRP A 147 14.02 -8.21 16.47
N GLN A 148 14.73 -7.69 15.47
CA GLN A 148 15.18 -8.48 14.31
C GLN A 148 16.14 -9.60 14.71
N GLN A 149 17.01 -9.37 15.69
CA GLN A 149 17.97 -10.36 16.19
C GLN A 149 17.32 -11.45 17.06
N ALA A 150 16.09 -11.23 17.55
CA ALA A 150 15.36 -12.20 18.36
C ALA A 150 15.02 -13.50 17.61
N ASN A 151 15.09 -13.52 16.27
CA ASN A 151 15.03 -14.72 15.42
C ASN A 151 13.89 -15.71 15.78
N GLY A 152 12.66 -15.19 15.95
CA GLY A 152 11.47 -15.98 16.27
C GLY A 152 11.21 -16.18 17.78
N VAL A 153 12.02 -15.58 18.65
CA VAL A 153 11.69 -15.44 20.08
C VAL A 153 10.67 -14.32 20.25
N LEU A 154 9.47 -14.68 20.74
CA LEU A 154 8.36 -13.75 20.94
C LEU A 154 8.61 -12.71 22.05
N GLU A 155 9.56 -12.98 22.95
CA GLU A 155 9.89 -12.09 24.06
C GLU A 155 11.38 -11.71 24.05
N VAL A 156 11.66 -10.43 23.83
CA VAL A 156 12.99 -9.84 24.00
C VAL A 156 13.28 -9.54 25.47
N ASP A 157 14.56 -9.50 25.86
CA ASP A 157 14.96 -9.19 27.23
C ASP A 157 14.38 -7.84 27.70
N ALA A 158 13.51 -7.90 28.70
CA ALA A 158 12.76 -6.74 29.16
C ALA A 158 13.66 -5.67 29.79
N ASN A 159 14.74 -6.07 30.47
CA ASN A 159 15.69 -5.15 31.09
C ASN A 159 16.45 -4.36 30.02
N THR A 160 17.01 -5.05 29.02
CA THR A 160 17.69 -4.41 27.88
C THR A 160 16.75 -3.47 27.14
N ARG A 161 15.51 -3.91 26.86
CA ARG A 161 14.50 -3.06 26.21
C ARG A 161 14.22 -1.77 27.00
N GLN A 162 13.98 -1.89 28.31
CA GLN A 162 13.69 -0.75 29.18
C GLN A 162 14.89 0.21 29.28
N GLN A 163 16.11 -0.31 29.30
CA GLN A 163 17.33 0.50 29.29
C GLN A 163 17.48 1.28 27.98
N LEU A 164 17.26 0.64 26.82
CA LEU A 164 17.31 1.31 25.52
C LEU A 164 16.28 2.45 25.43
N ILE A 165 15.05 2.23 25.90
CA ILE A 165 14.01 3.27 25.93
C ILE A 165 14.40 4.42 26.86
N ALA A 166 14.91 4.13 28.05
CA ALA A 166 15.31 5.15 29.01
C ALA A 166 16.45 6.02 28.44
N GLN A 167 17.47 5.39 27.86
CA GLN A 167 18.57 6.10 27.19
C GLN A 167 18.07 6.94 26.01
N LEU A 168 17.16 6.40 25.19
CA LEU A 168 16.61 7.12 24.04
C LEU A 168 15.83 8.37 24.46
N LYS A 169 15.06 8.29 25.55
CA LYS A 169 14.30 9.43 26.11
C LYS A 169 15.20 10.57 26.58
N GLU A 170 16.40 10.26 27.06
CA GLU A 170 17.40 11.24 27.51
C GLU A 170 18.34 11.70 26.40
N SER A 171 18.24 11.10 25.20
CA SER A 171 19.16 11.36 24.09
C SER A 171 18.78 12.58 23.26
N HIS A 172 19.80 13.30 22.81
CA HIS A 172 19.69 14.51 22.04
C HIS A 172 20.14 14.30 20.59
N VAL A 173 19.49 15.03 19.69
CA VAL A 173 19.88 15.16 18.28
C VAL A 173 19.97 16.65 18.01
N GLN A 174 21.14 17.10 17.56
CA GLN A 174 21.40 18.46 17.13
C GLN A 174 21.43 18.49 15.60
N ILE A 175 20.62 19.37 15.01
CA ILE A 175 20.48 19.53 13.56
C ILE A 175 20.71 21.00 13.25
N ASP A 176 21.80 21.29 12.55
CA ASP A 176 22.15 22.65 12.12
C ASP A 176 21.64 22.87 10.69
N ALA A 177 20.75 23.84 10.50
CA ALA A 177 20.11 24.07 9.21
C ALA A 177 21.02 24.71 8.15
N ASP A 178 21.98 25.52 8.57
CA ASP A 178 22.84 26.27 7.67
C ASP A 178 23.97 25.40 7.11
N SER A 179 24.60 24.61 7.99
CA SER A 179 25.70 23.70 7.66
C SER A 179 25.24 22.29 7.28
N LYS A 180 23.96 21.94 7.56
CA LYS A 180 23.42 20.57 7.47
C LYS A 180 24.20 19.55 8.30
N ASN A 181 24.89 20.02 9.35
CA ASN A 181 25.53 19.13 10.31
C ASN A 181 24.45 18.48 11.19
N ILE A 182 24.52 17.16 11.32
CA ILE A 182 23.71 16.38 12.24
C ILE A 182 24.65 15.74 13.24
N GLN A 183 24.41 15.92 14.53
CA GLN A 183 25.12 15.27 15.63
C GLN A 183 24.11 14.64 16.58
N MET A 184 24.37 13.43 17.06
CA MET A 184 23.47 12.72 17.96
C MET A 184 24.20 11.93 19.04
N ASP A 185 23.52 11.70 20.16
CA ASP A 185 24.05 10.86 21.23
C ASP A 185 24.19 9.39 20.80
N SER A 186 25.08 8.65 21.47
CA SER A 186 25.44 7.28 21.09
C SER A 186 24.28 6.29 21.11
N ALA A 187 23.28 6.53 21.96
CA ALA A 187 22.09 5.71 22.08
C ALA A 187 21.09 5.89 20.91
N VAL A 188 21.25 6.93 20.09
CA VAL A 188 20.40 7.18 18.92
C VAL A 188 20.89 6.36 17.72
N ALA A 189 19.96 5.69 17.06
CA ALA A 189 20.16 5.13 15.72
C ALA A 189 18.90 5.38 14.90
N PHE A 190 19.03 6.11 13.79
CA PHE A 190 17.91 6.41 12.92
C PHE A 190 17.54 5.22 12.01
N ALA A 191 16.25 4.91 11.98
CA ALA A 191 15.58 4.01 11.07
C ALA A 191 14.32 4.72 10.55
N PRO A 192 14.44 5.54 9.50
CA PRO A 192 13.37 6.40 9.02
C PRO A 192 12.44 5.70 8.03
N ASP A 193 12.42 4.36 7.99
CA ASP A 193 11.66 3.57 7.02
C ASP A 193 10.18 3.98 6.92
N ALA A 194 9.59 4.41 8.05
CA ALA A 194 8.23 4.94 8.19
C ALA A 194 8.01 6.39 7.68
N TYR A 195 9.00 6.99 7.01
CA TYR A 195 8.90 8.30 6.35
C TYR A 195 9.67 8.30 5.02
N ALA A 196 10.83 7.65 4.99
CA ALA A 196 11.74 7.60 3.86
C ALA A 196 11.11 6.98 2.61
N LYS A 197 10.24 5.97 2.77
CA LYS A 197 9.55 5.33 1.64
C LYS A 197 8.61 6.32 0.95
N GLY A 198 7.76 6.99 1.71
CA GLY A 198 6.94 8.09 1.20
C GLY A 198 7.75 9.23 0.57
N TYR A 199 8.86 9.64 1.20
CA TYR A 199 9.77 10.64 0.63
C TYR A 199 10.31 10.21 -0.74
N ILE A 200 10.73 8.95 -0.88
CA ILE A 200 11.24 8.41 -2.14
C ILE A 200 10.14 8.40 -3.22
N ILE A 201 8.91 8.02 -2.87
CA ILE A 201 7.76 8.07 -3.79
C ILE A 201 7.54 9.51 -4.31
N ASP A 202 7.51 10.49 -3.40
CA ASP A 202 7.31 11.89 -3.76
C ASP A 202 8.43 12.42 -4.69
N ARG A 203 9.68 12.12 -4.35
CA ARG A 203 10.85 12.51 -5.16
C ARG A 203 10.89 11.82 -6.52
N ALA A 204 10.52 10.55 -6.59
CA ALA A 204 10.46 9.80 -7.84
C ALA A 204 9.39 10.37 -8.79
N LEU A 205 8.22 10.74 -8.26
CA LEU A 205 7.18 11.42 -9.05
C LEU A 205 7.67 12.76 -9.58
N ILE A 206 8.38 13.56 -8.77
CA ILE A 206 8.98 14.83 -9.21
C ILE A 206 9.99 14.57 -10.35
N ALA A 207 10.90 13.60 -10.18
CA ALA A 207 11.89 13.25 -11.20
C ALA A 207 11.25 12.85 -12.54
N ALA A 208 10.14 12.11 -12.50
CA ALA A 208 9.37 11.77 -13.70
C ALA A 208 8.83 13.00 -14.43
N ARG A 209 8.24 13.94 -13.68
CA ARG A 209 7.68 15.19 -14.22
C ARG A 209 8.75 16.11 -14.78
N GLU A 210 9.92 16.16 -14.16
CA GLU A 210 11.06 16.92 -14.66
C GLU A 210 11.63 16.31 -15.95
N ALA A 211 11.72 14.99 -16.02
CA ALA A 211 12.20 14.28 -17.21
C ALA A 211 11.24 14.37 -18.41
N VAL A 212 9.94 14.50 -18.14
CA VAL A 212 8.88 14.56 -19.16
C VAL A 212 7.79 15.58 -18.74
N PRO A 213 7.98 16.88 -19.02
CA PRO A 213 7.06 17.91 -18.53
C PRO A 213 5.63 17.85 -19.09
N HIS A 214 5.41 17.15 -20.21
CA HIS A 214 4.12 17.05 -20.90
C HIS A 214 3.30 15.80 -20.52
N LEU A 215 3.70 15.05 -19.49
CA LEU A 215 2.87 13.98 -18.94
C LEU A 215 1.53 14.54 -18.44
N GLN A 216 0.46 13.76 -18.59
CA GLN A 216 -0.86 14.17 -18.10
C GLN A 216 -1.19 13.60 -16.73
N GLY A 217 -0.59 12.47 -16.36
CA GLY A 217 -0.78 11.86 -15.06
C GLY A 217 0.21 10.73 -14.77
N ILE A 218 0.43 10.50 -13.47
CA ILE A 218 1.39 9.55 -12.93
C ILE A 218 0.80 8.90 -11.68
N LEU A 219 0.92 7.59 -11.54
CA LEU A 219 0.82 6.86 -10.28
C LEU A 219 2.16 6.20 -10.00
N VAL A 220 2.66 6.36 -8.78
CA VAL A 220 3.81 5.61 -8.25
C VAL A 220 3.34 4.89 -7.01
N ASP A 221 3.44 3.56 -6.99
CA ASP A 221 3.16 2.69 -5.86
C ASP A 221 4.45 1.95 -5.48
N ILE A 222 4.86 2.08 -4.22
CA ILE A 222 5.92 1.27 -3.63
C ILE A 222 5.40 0.65 -2.35
N GLY A 223 5.20 -0.65 -2.34
CA GLY A 223 4.80 -1.34 -1.11
C GLY A 223 3.33 -1.18 -0.74
N GLY A 224 2.48 -0.64 -1.60
CA GLY A 224 1.10 -0.24 -1.28
C GLY A 224 0.97 1.21 -0.86
N ASP A 225 2.09 1.89 -0.59
CA ASP A 225 2.10 3.33 -0.40
C ASP A 225 2.22 3.99 -1.77
N MET A 226 1.33 4.93 -2.03
CA MET A 226 1.14 5.45 -3.37
C MET A 226 1.12 6.96 -3.40
N ARG A 227 1.53 7.52 -4.54
CA ARG A 227 1.30 8.90 -4.91
C ARG A 227 0.71 8.96 -6.31
N VAL A 228 -0.38 9.71 -6.44
CA VAL A 228 -0.99 10.02 -7.74
C VAL A 228 -0.83 11.48 -8.07
N TRP A 229 -0.72 11.78 -9.36
CA TRP A 229 -0.70 13.13 -9.91
C TRP A 229 -1.42 13.17 -11.25
N GLY A 230 -2.11 14.27 -11.53
CA GLY A 230 -2.76 14.54 -12.81
C GLY A 230 -3.89 13.57 -13.13
N SER A 231 -4.11 13.32 -14.41
CA SER A 231 -5.26 12.59 -14.93
C SER A 231 -5.07 11.08 -14.88
N SER A 232 -6.02 10.38 -14.26
CA SER A 232 -6.12 8.92 -14.32
C SER A 232 -6.44 8.44 -15.74
N PRO A 233 -6.21 7.15 -16.07
CA PRO A 233 -6.59 6.59 -17.38
C PRO A 233 -8.06 6.83 -17.74
N SER A 234 -8.96 6.82 -16.75
CA SER A 234 -10.39 7.09 -16.94
C SER A 234 -10.77 8.58 -16.95
N GLN A 235 -9.83 9.48 -16.63
CA GLN A 235 -10.05 10.92 -16.41
C GLN A 235 -11.06 11.27 -15.30
N ALA A 236 -11.54 10.27 -14.55
CA ALA A 236 -12.57 10.45 -13.53
C ALA A 236 -11.99 10.51 -12.09
N GLY A 237 -10.68 10.74 -11.96
CA GLY A 237 -9.91 10.60 -10.72
C GLY A 237 -9.28 9.21 -10.61
N TRP A 238 -8.24 9.09 -9.78
CA TRP A 238 -7.54 7.81 -9.57
C TRP A 238 -8.33 6.94 -8.61
N GLN A 239 -8.69 5.74 -9.04
CA GLN A 239 -9.43 4.77 -8.22
C GLN A 239 -8.45 3.85 -7.50
N ILE A 240 -8.31 4.05 -6.19
CA ILE A 240 -7.38 3.30 -5.35
C ILE A 240 -8.16 2.37 -4.42
N GLY A 241 -8.03 1.06 -4.63
CA GLY A 241 -8.66 0.07 -3.75
C GLY A 241 -7.96 -0.01 -2.39
N ILE A 242 -8.72 0.01 -1.30
CA ILE A 242 -8.27 -0.23 0.08
C ILE A 242 -8.45 -1.71 0.38
N GLN A 243 -7.36 -2.40 0.72
CA GLN A 243 -7.45 -3.79 1.14
C GLN A 243 -8.30 -3.93 2.40
N ASP A 244 -9.12 -4.98 2.46
CA ASP A 244 -9.87 -5.36 3.66
C ASP A 244 -8.91 -5.69 4.82
N ALA A 245 -9.14 -5.11 5.99
CA ALA A 245 -8.26 -5.21 7.15
C ALA A 245 -8.14 -6.65 7.68
N PHE A 246 -9.17 -7.50 7.54
CA PHE A 246 -9.17 -8.86 8.07
C PHE A 246 -9.06 -9.93 6.98
N ASN A 247 -9.20 -9.53 5.71
CA ASN A 247 -9.03 -10.38 4.56
C ASN A 247 -7.70 -10.08 3.84
N HIS A 248 -6.67 -10.73 4.35
CA HIS A 248 -5.29 -10.70 3.84
C HIS A 248 -5.07 -11.60 2.60
N TYR A 249 -6.12 -12.07 1.91
CA TYR A 249 -5.95 -12.84 0.69
C TYR A 249 -5.52 -11.94 -0.48
N ASP A 250 -4.61 -12.44 -1.32
CA ASP A 250 -4.02 -11.68 -2.43
C ASP A 250 -5.04 -11.20 -3.48
N ASN A 251 -6.16 -11.91 -3.58
CA ASN A 251 -7.26 -11.64 -4.49
C ASN A 251 -8.53 -11.18 -3.78
N ALA A 252 -8.42 -10.78 -2.51
CA ALA A 252 -9.50 -10.11 -1.83
C ALA A 252 -9.91 -8.88 -2.66
N ALA A 253 -11.21 -8.74 -2.89
CA ALA A 253 -11.74 -7.50 -3.40
C ALA A 253 -11.44 -6.40 -2.37
N PRO A 254 -11.10 -5.17 -2.81
CA PRO A 254 -10.93 -4.07 -1.88
C PRO A 254 -12.22 -3.84 -1.09
N SER A 255 -12.09 -3.50 0.19
CA SER A 255 -13.22 -3.18 1.07
C SER A 255 -13.86 -1.83 0.72
N GLN A 256 -13.03 -0.90 0.24
CA GLN A 256 -13.41 0.44 -0.21
C GLN A 256 -12.59 0.82 -1.44
N VAL A 257 -13.11 1.71 -2.28
CA VAL A 257 -12.34 2.34 -3.36
C VAL A 257 -12.31 3.83 -3.07
N LEU A 258 -11.11 4.41 -2.95
CA LEU A 258 -10.91 5.84 -2.80
C LEU A 258 -10.73 6.49 -4.17
N LYS A 259 -11.34 7.65 -4.36
CA LYS A 259 -11.12 8.51 -5.51
C LYS A 259 -10.13 9.61 -5.13
N LEU A 260 -8.89 9.51 -5.63
CA LEU A 260 -7.81 10.43 -5.31
C LEU A 260 -7.47 11.34 -6.50
N ASN A 261 -7.07 12.58 -6.21
CA ASN A 261 -6.55 13.53 -7.20
C ASN A 261 -5.37 14.29 -6.59
N ASP A 262 -4.18 14.21 -7.19
CA ASP A 262 -2.96 14.86 -6.68
C ASP A 262 -2.68 14.58 -5.20
N GLN A 263 -2.96 13.35 -4.77
CA GLN A 263 -2.91 12.89 -3.38
C GLN A 263 -2.01 11.65 -3.24
N ALA A 264 -1.61 11.38 -2.00
CA ALA A 264 -0.91 10.18 -1.61
C ALA A 264 -1.79 9.34 -0.69
N VAL A 265 -1.49 8.05 -0.61
CA VAL A 265 -2.05 7.16 0.40
C VAL A 265 -0.92 6.32 0.98
N ALA A 266 -0.91 6.12 2.29
CA ALA A 266 0.02 5.24 2.98
C ALA A 266 -0.71 4.28 3.92
N PHE A 267 -0.15 3.10 4.08
CA PHE A 267 -0.73 2.00 4.84
C PHE A 267 0.22 1.54 5.95
N SER A 268 -0.31 1.38 7.15
CA SER A 268 0.38 0.80 8.30
C SER A 268 -0.53 -0.20 8.99
N GLY A 269 -0.02 -1.33 9.47
CA GLY A 269 -0.84 -2.37 10.10
C GLY A 269 -0.12 -3.70 10.25
N GLN A 270 -0.86 -4.75 10.62
CA GLN A 270 -0.28 -6.08 10.91
C GLN A 270 0.45 -6.69 9.71
N GLY A 271 0.02 -6.39 8.47
CA GLY A 271 0.76 -6.70 7.23
C GLY A 271 1.30 -8.14 7.11
N TYR A 272 2.28 -8.35 6.22
CA TYR A 272 3.01 -9.63 6.08
C TYR A 272 4.44 -9.56 6.62
N ARG A 273 4.85 -8.39 7.13
CA ARG A 273 6.17 -8.17 7.71
C ARG A 273 6.05 -8.31 9.21
N ASP A 274 6.82 -9.23 9.78
CA ASP A 274 6.85 -9.47 11.21
C ASP A 274 8.24 -9.20 11.81
N LEU A 275 8.25 -8.83 13.09
CA LEU A 275 9.40 -8.84 13.97
C LEU A 275 9.23 -10.02 14.93
N ALA A 276 9.91 -11.13 14.62
CA ALA A 276 9.84 -12.37 15.39
C ALA A 276 8.39 -12.91 15.53
N GLY A 277 7.60 -12.88 14.46
CA GLY A 277 6.20 -13.37 14.44
C GLY A 277 5.18 -12.38 15.01
N GLN A 278 5.56 -11.11 15.24
CA GLN A 278 4.70 -10.02 15.71
C GLN A 278 4.73 -8.82 14.76
N SER A 279 3.85 -7.84 14.93
CA SER A 279 3.88 -6.60 14.13
C SER A 279 5.28 -5.99 14.02
N HIS A 280 5.64 -5.51 12.83
CA HIS A 280 6.88 -4.79 12.62
C HIS A 280 6.84 -3.34 13.11
N LEU A 281 5.67 -2.85 13.53
CA LEU A 281 5.48 -1.52 14.10
C LEU A 281 5.66 -1.59 15.61
N LEU A 282 6.57 -0.77 16.14
CA LEU A 282 6.85 -0.68 17.58
C LEU A 282 6.15 0.56 18.17
N ASP A 283 5.61 0.40 19.38
CA ASP A 283 5.24 1.54 20.21
C ASP A 283 6.53 2.17 20.79
N PRO A 284 6.85 3.43 20.44
CA PRO A 284 8.09 4.09 20.88
C PRO A 284 8.18 4.25 22.41
N GLN A 285 7.05 4.28 23.13
CA GLN A 285 7.03 4.46 24.58
C GLN A 285 7.37 3.17 25.34
N THR A 286 6.95 2.03 24.81
CA THR A 286 7.08 0.71 25.45
C THR A 286 8.15 -0.18 24.80
N GLY A 287 8.55 0.14 23.56
CA GLY A 287 9.45 -0.63 22.70
C GLY A 287 8.89 -1.99 22.29
N LEU A 288 7.58 -2.19 22.42
CA LEU A 288 6.88 -3.43 22.11
C LEU A 288 6.15 -3.33 20.76
N PRO A 289 6.02 -4.44 20.01
CA PRO A 289 5.17 -4.53 18.83
C PRO A 289 3.72 -4.13 19.13
N VAL A 290 3.15 -3.31 18.27
CA VAL A 290 1.74 -2.90 18.37
C VAL A 290 0.84 -4.03 17.91
N GLN A 291 -0.12 -4.43 18.75
CA GLN A 291 -1.04 -5.57 18.49
C GLN A 291 -2.52 -5.17 18.40
N HIS A 292 -2.88 -3.94 18.80
CA HIS A 292 -4.28 -3.53 18.95
C HIS A 292 -4.87 -2.88 17.69
N VAL A 293 -4.04 -2.56 16.70
CA VAL A 293 -4.44 -2.01 15.40
C VAL A 293 -4.23 -3.07 14.32
N GLU A 294 -5.27 -3.28 13.51
CA GLU A 294 -5.20 -4.16 12.34
C GLU A 294 -4.65 -3.40 11.13
N GLN A 295 -5.21 -2.21 10.88
CA GLN A 295 -4.90 -1.40 9.71
C GLN A 295 -5.11 0.10 10.00
N CYS A 296 -4.22 0.92 9.47
CA CYS A 296 -4.31 2.37 9.41
C CYS A 296 -4.04 2.79 7.97
N VAL A 297 -4.92 3.62 7.42
CA VAL A 297 -4.79 4.20 6.09
C VAL A 297 -4.82 5.71 6.23
N VAL A 298 -3.83 6.39 5.67
CA VAL A 298 -3.77 7.87 5.65
C VAL A 298 -3.71 8.33 4.21
N VAL A 299 -4.61 9.24 3.85
CA VAL A 299 -4.58 9.98 2.59
C VAL A 299 -4.06 11.39 2.86
N GLY A 300 -3.11 11.86 2.06
CA GLY A 300 -2.43 13.14 2.33
C GLY A 300 -1.94 13.86 1.09
N GLN A 301 -1.37 15.06 1.31
CA GLN A 301 -0.80 15.90 0.25
C GLN A 301 0.58 15.46 -0.23
N CYS A 302 1.29 14.62 0.52
CA CYS A 302 2.54 13.97 0.10
C CYS A 302 2.60 12.58 0.74
N ALA A 303 3.33 11.66 0.12
CA ALA A 303 3.46 10.29 0.61
C ALA A 303 4.31 10.22 1.88
N ALA A 304 5.33 11.08 2.02
CA ALA A 304 6.21 11.11 3.19
C ALA A 304 5.45 11.35 4.51
N ASP A 305 4.60 12.38 4.55
CA ASP A 305 3.82 12.69 5.74
C ASP A 305 2.71 11.67 5.97
N ALA A 306 2.09 11.15 4.90
CA ALA A 306 1.08 10.11 5.02
C ALA A 306 1.65 8.84 5.68
N ASP A 307 2.87 8.43 5.30
CA ASP A 307 3.58 7.26 5.86
C ASP A 307 3.91 7.46 7.35
N ALA A 308 4.44 8.63 7.71
CA ALA A 308 4.74 8.95 9.12
C ALA A 308 3.48 9.04 9.97
N LEU A 309 2.41 9.66 9.46
CA LEU A 309 1.12 9.71 10.13
C LEU A 309 0.50 8.32 10.28
N ALA A 310 0.52 7.49 9.23
CA ALA A 310 -0.01 6.13 9.30
C ALA A 310 0.70 5.32 10.39
N THR A 311 2.02 5.47 10.51
CA THR A 311 2.81 4.84 11.56
C THR A 311 2.50 5.43 12.94
N ALA A 312 2.42 6.76 13.07
CA ALA A 312 2.13 7.44 14.33
C ALA A 312 0.77 7.01 14.90
N LEU A 313 -0.26 7.00 14.05
CA LEU A 313 -1.64 6.70 14.44
C LEU A 313 -1.79 5.27 14.98
N VAL A 314 -0.96 4.33 14.53
CA VAL A 314 -0.93 2.96 15.07
C VAL A 314 -0.46 2.95 16.54
N ALA A 315 0.40 3.87 16.94
CA ALA A 315 0.91 3.98 18.32
C ALA A 315 0.09 4.95 19.21
N MET A 316 -0.83 5.72 18.63
CA MET A 316 -1.68 6.68 19.36
C MET A 316 -3.01 6.05 19.80
N THR A 317 -3.66 6.65 20.79
CA THR A 317 -5.08 6.33 21.00
C THR A 317 -5.92 6.80 19.80
N PRO A 318 -7.00 6.10 19.43
CA PRO A 318 -7.81 6.51 18.28
C PRO A 318 -8.34 7.94 18.37
N SER A 319 -8.69 8.41 19.57
CA SER A 319 -9.20 9.77 19.77
C SER A 319 -8.12 10.83 19.52
N GLU A 320 -6.92 10.64 20.07
CA GLU A 320 -5.81 11.57 19.88
C GLU A 320 -5.33 11.56 18.43
N GLY A 321 -5.28 10.37 17.82
CA GLY A 321 -4.89 10.20 16.43
C GLY A 321 -5.84 10.91 15.47
N MET A 322 -7.16 10.72 15.61
CA MET A 322 -8.12 11.44 14.77
C MET A 322 -8.07 12.94 15.03
N GLN A 323 -7.89 13.39 16.27
CA GLN A 323 -7.74 14.82 16.57
C GLN A 323 -6.51 15.44 15.88
N LEU A 324 -5.39 14.71 15.81
CA LEU A 324 -4.22 15.13 15.06
C LEU A 324 -4.57 15.30 13.57
N ILE A 325 -5.22 14.31 12.97
CA ILE A 325 -5.61 14.36 11.54
C ILE A 325 -6.54 15.54 11.25
N GLU A 326 -7.56 15.78 12.09
CA GLU A 326 -8.47 16.94 11.93
C GLU A 326 -7.75 18.30 12.01
N SER A 327 -6.56 18.36 12.62
CA SER A 327 -5.75 19.58 12.70
C SER A 327 -4.90 19.84 11.45
N LEU A 328 -4.78 18.84 10.56
CA LEU A 328 -3.92 18.88 9.38
C LEU A 328 -4.75 19.07 8.11
N VAL A 329 -4.55 20.19 7.43
CA VAL A 329 -5.26 20.49 6.18
C VAL A 329 -4.83 19.53 5.08
N GLY A 330 -5.81 18.86 4.46
CA GLY A 330 -5.57 17.97 3.32
C GLY A 330 -5.13 16.56 3.70
N TYR A 331 -5.33 16.17 4.96
CA TYR A 331 -5.10 14.81 5.44
C TYR A 331 -6.40 14.20 5.95
N GLU A 332 -6.61 12.93 5.60
CA GLU A 332 -7.73 12.12 6.07
C GLU A 332 -7.19 10.75 6.48
N ALA A 333 -7.82 10.10 7.45
CA ALA A 333 -7.38 8.80 7.92
C ALA A 333 -8.55 7.89 8.28
N GLN A 334 -8.29 6.59 8.16
CA GLN A 334 -9.14 5.53 8.71
C GLN A 334 -8.27 4.53 9.46
N LEU A 335 -8.62 4.27 10.72
CA LEU A 335 -7.96 3.36 11.64
C LEU A 335 -8.93 2.23 11.99
N THR A 336 -8.56 0.99 11.69
CA THR A 336 -9.29 -0.23 12.03
C THR A 336 -8.53 -0.99 13.11
N LEU A 337 -9.16 -1.15 14.27
CA LEU A 337 -8.62 -1.87 15.41
C LEU A 337 -8.78 -3.39 15.24
N ALA A 338 -7.96 -4.17 15.95
CA ALA A 338 -7.99 -5.63 15.90
C ALA A 338 -9.34 -6.25 16.34
N ASN A 339 -10.16 -5.50 17.07
CA ASN A 339 -11.52 -5.91 17.45
C ASN A 339 -12.60 -5.58 16.39
N GLY A 340 -12.20 -5.04 15.23
CA GLY A 340 -13.10 -4.64 14.15
C GLY A 340 -13.68 -3.23 14.26
N GLN A 341 -13.38 -2.49 15.33
CA GLN A 341 -13.83 -1.11 15.47
C GLN A 341 -13.06 -0.18 14.53
N THR A 342 -13.76 0.64 13.77
CA THR A 342 -13.18 1.62 12.84
C THR A 342 -13.37 3.05 13.35
N HIS A 343 -12.32 3.85 13.25
CA HIS A 343 -12.30 5.30 13.47
C HIS A 343 -11.86 5.98 12.20
N GLN A 344 -12.46 7.11 11.85
CA GLN A 344 -12.08 7.84 10.65
C GLN A 344 -12.25 9.34 10.85
N SER A 345 -11.47 10.11 10.11
CA SER A 345 -11.61 11.56 10.04
C SER A 345 -12.92 11.97 9.36
N THR A 346 -13.34 13.20 9.58
CA THR A 346 -14.62 13.74 9.14
C THR A 346 -14.76 13.78 7.63
N GLY A 347 -13.67 14.01 6.89
CA GLY A 347 -13.66 14.06 5.42
C GLY A 347 -13.46 12.71 4.73
N TRP A 348 -13.16 11.63 5.46
CA TRP A 348 -12.87 10.31 4.87
C TRP A 348 -13.95 9.84 3.88
N ASN A 349 -15.23 9.98 4.24
CA ASN A 349 -16.35 9.54 3.40
C ASN A 349 -16.45 10.30 2.07
N ALA A 350 -15.85 11.47 1.93
CA ALA A 350 -15.79 12.21 0.67
C ALA A 350 -14.79 11.60 -0.32
N LEU A 351 -13.80 10.84 0.18
CA LEU A 351 -12.84 10.09 -0.64
C LEU A 351 -13.43 8.77 -1.14
N VAL A 352 -14.31 8.15 -0.36
CA VAL A 352 -14.89 6.85 -0.68
C VAL A 352 -15.84 6.97 -1.87
N GLN A 353 -15.52 6.26 -2.95
CA GLN A 353 -16.44 6.05 -4.03
C GLN A 353 -17.47 5.01 -3.59
N LEU A 354 -18.70 5.47 -3.32
CA LEU A 354 -19.81 4.54 -3.07
C LEU A 354 -19.94 3.62 -4.30
N PRO A 355 -20.04 2.29 -4.11
CA PRO A 355 -20.33 1.42 -5.22
C PRO A 355 -21.63 1.90 -5.87
N GLN A 356 -21.59 2.17 -7.18
CA GLN A 356 -22.82 2.22 -7.96
C GLN A 356 -23.48 0.87 -7.70
N GLN A 357 -24.61 0.88 -6.97
CA GLN A 357 -25.44 -0.30 -6.86
C GLN A 357 -25.78 -0.72 -8.28
N ALA A 358 -25.18 -1.83 -8.72
CA ALA A 358 -25.66 -2.49 -9.90
C ALA A 358 -27.02 -3.08 -9.51
N ASP A 359 -28.09 -2.36 -9.86
CA ASP A 359 -29.46 -2.83 -9.74
C ASP A 359 -29.61 -4.11 -10.57
N PHE A 360 -29.48 -5.27 -9.94
CA PHE A 360 -29.73 -6.54 -10.59
C PHE A 360 -31.09 -7.10 -10.17
N LYS A 361 -32.03 -7.08 -11.12
CA LYS A 361 -33.28 -7.84 -11.06
C LYS A 361 -32.96 -9.33 -11.04
N ASN A 362 -33.35 -10.01 -9.95
CA ASN A 362 -33.25 -11.46 -9.81
C ASN A 362 -34.07 -12.19 -10.88
N VAL A 363 -33.42 -13.05 -11.67
CA VAL A 363 -34.10 -14.13 -12.40
C VAL A 363 -33.72 -15.45 -11.72
N ALA A 364 -34.71 -16.10 -11.12
CA ALA A 364 -34.56 -17.37 -10.43
C ALA A 364 -34.11 -18.46 -11.40
N VAL A 365 -33.09 -19.23 -11.01
CA VAL A 365 -32.72 -20.48 -11.68
C VAL A 365 -32.75 -21.61 -10.65
N ASN A 366 -33.38 -22.72 -11.06
CA ASN A 366 -33.76 -23.86 -10.24
C ASN A 366 -32.60 -24.57 -9.54
N ALA A 367 -32.96 -25.23 -8.44
CA ALA A 367 -32.09 -25.78 -7.41
C ALA A 367 -31.08 -26.84 -7.88
N SER A 368 -29.81 -26.51 -7.79
CA SER A 368 -28.71 -27.41 -7.44
C SER A 368 -28.25 -27.11 -6.00
N ALA A 369 -27.60 -28.07 -5.34
CA ALA A 369 -27.08 -27.87 -3.99
C ALA A 369 -26.20 -26.61 -3.95
N LYS A 370 -26.50 -25.68 -3.06
CA LYS A 370 -25.79 -24.40 -2.97
C LYS A 370 -24.38 -24.62 -2.40
N TRP A 371 -23.45 -23.74 -2.78
CA TRP A 371 -22.14 -23.66 -2.12
C TRP A 371 -22.31 -23.74 -0.59
N PRO A 372 -21.55 -24.60 0.12
CA PRO A 372 -21.69 -24.75 1.57
C PRO A 372 -21.49 -23.41 2.29
N ALA A 373 -22.49 -23.00 3.07
CA ALA A 373 -22.46 -21.71 3.75
C ALA A 373 -21.23 -21.58 4.66
N GLY A 374 -20.51 -20.47 4.49
CA GLY A 374 -19.30 -20.17 5.26
C GLY A 374 -18.08 -21.01 4.88
N TYR A 375 -18.07 -21.73 3.76
CA TYR A 375 -16.86 -22.40 3.26
C TYR A 375 -16.14 -21.57 2.21
N GLN A 376 -14.83 -21.77 2.09
CA GLN A 376 -13.98 -21.21 1.05
C GLN A 376 -12.87 -22.20 0.65
N ALA A 377 -12.33 -22.03 -0.55
CA ALA A 377 -11.13 -22.73 -1.02
C ALA A 377 -9.92 -21.78 -0.96
N VAL A 378 -8.87 -22.14 -0.21
CA VAL A 378 -7.66 -21.35 -0.03
C VAL A 378 -6.50 -22.04 -0.72
N VAL A 379 -5.82 -21.35 -1.64
CA VAL A 379 -4.63 -21.80 -2.36
C VAL A 379 -3.41 -21.10 -1.78
N ASP A 380 -2.59 -21.85 -1.07
CA ASP A 380 -1.28 -21.43 -0.55
C ASP A 380 -0.18 -21.83 -1.54
N PHE A 381 0.74 -20.94 -1.87
CA PHE A 381 1.93 -21.30 -2.64
C PHE A 381 3.10 -20.35 -2.37
N THR A 382 4.30 -20.82 -2.65
CA THR A 382 5.51 -19.99 -2.54
C THR A 382 6.03 -19.66 -3.93
N ILE A 383 6.39 -18.40 -4.20
CA ILE A 383 7.21 -18.06 -5.37
C ILE A 383 8.68 -18.06 -4.93
N PRO A 384 9.50 -19.02 -5.39
CA PRO A 384 10.86 -19.16 -4.91
C PRO A 384 11.76 -18.05 -5.43
N LYS A 385 12.66 -17.56 -4.58
CA LYS A 385 13.80 -16.76 -5.01
C LYS A 385 14.82 -17.69 -5.64
N ILE A 386 15.10 -17.51 -6.94
CA ILE A 386 16.02 -18.38 -7.68
C ILE A 386 17.31 -17.59 -7.92
N ALA A 387 18.45 -18.15 -7.51
CA ALA A 387 19.75 -17.52 -7.68
C ALA A 387 20.22 -17.67 -9.14
N VAL A 388 19.84 -16.70 -9.99
CA VAL A 388 20.31 -16.57 -11.37
C VAL A 388 20.78 -15.15 -11.64
N GLU A 389 21.73 -15.00 -12.55
CA GLU A 389 22.44 -13.74 -12.87
C GLU A 389 21.50 -12.59 -13.27
N ASN A 390 20.33 -12.92 -13.83
CA ASN A 390 19.25 -11.97 -14.16
C ASN A 390 17.89 -12.54 -13.73
N TYR A 391 17.60 -12.56 -12.42
CA TYR A 391 16.30 -13.05 -11.93
C TYR A 391 15.15 -12.17 -12.43
N ARG A 392 14.12 -12.83 -12.98
CA ARG A 392 12.82 -12.26 -13.35
C ARG A 392 11.77 -13.00 -12.55
N ALA A 393 10.87 -12.30 -11.86
CA ALA A 393 9.77 -12.95 -11.17
C ALA A 393 8.88 -13.71 -12.19
N PRO A 394 8.34 -14.88 -11.82
CA PRO A 394 7.46 -15.62 -12.70
C PRO A 394 6.11 -14.91 -12.84
N TYR A 395 5.57 -14.93 -14.04
CA TYR A 395 4.17 -14.65 -14.38
C TYR A 395 3.29 -15.72 -13.76
N VAL A 396 2.32 -15.35 -12.93
CA VAL A 396 1.44 -16.31 -12.22
C VAL A 396 0.01 -16.14 -12.67
N SER A 397 -0.67 -17.22 -13.03
CA SER A 397 -2.11 -17.23 -13.29
C SER A 397 -2.77 -18.32 -12.46
N VAL A 398 -3.79 -17.94 -11.69
CA VAL A 398 -4.59 -18.88 -10.90
C VAL A 398 -6.06 -18.71 -11.27
N TRP A 399 -6.73 -19.77 -11.68
CA TRP A 399 -8.14 -19.72 -12.08
C TRP A 399 -8.88 -21.01 -11.74
N VAL A 400 -10.21 -20.95 -11.83
CA VAL A 400 -11.12 -22.04 -11.51
C VAL A 400 -11.94 -22.40 -12.74
N THR A 401 -12.07 -23.69 -13.04
CA THR A 401 -13.04 -24.20 -14.03
C THR A 401 -14.03 -25.16 -13.39
N ASP A 402 -15.19 -25.31 -14.02
CA ASP A 402 -16.11 -26.40 -13.72
C ASP A 402 -15.64 -27.75 -14.32
N SER A 403 -16.43 -28.81 -14.14
CA SER A 403 -16.15 -30.14 -14.70
C SER A 403 -16.11 -30.17 -16.24
N ASP A 404 -16.75 -29.20 -16.90
CA ASP A 404 -16.77 -29.05 -18.35
C ASP A 404 -15.60 -28.18 -18.86
N LYS A 405 -14.67 -27.81 -17.97
CA LYS A 405 -13.51 -26.95 -18.22
C LYS A 405 -13.88 -25.52 -18.61
N LYS A 406 -15.10 -25.08 -18.34
CA LYS A 406 -15.51 -23.68 -18.53
C LYS A 406 -14.96 -22.84 -17.39
N LEU A 407 -14.45 -21.65 -17.71
CA LEU A 407 -14.00 -20.70 -16.68
C LEU A 407 -15.17 -20.36 -15.77
N VAL A 408 -14.90 -20.47 -14.47
CA VAL A 408 -15.79 -20.04 -13.41
C VAL A 408 -15.26 -18.74 -12.83
N ARG A 409 -13.97 -18.67 -12.53
CA ARG A 409 -13.35 -17.47 -11.95
C ARG A 409 -11.86 -17.37 -12.20
N THR A 410 -11.33 -16.18 -12.47
CA THR A 410 -9.88 -15.94 -12.32
C THR A 410 -9.57 -15.43 -10.92
N LEU A 411 -8.71 -16.14 -10.19
CA LEU A 411 -8.29 -15.78 -8.83
C LEU A 411 -7.08 -14.84 -8.84
N ALA A 412 -6.12 -15.04 -9.75
CA ALA A 412 -4.96 -14.17 -9.90
C ALA A 412 -4.42 -14.19 -11.33
N ALA A 413 -3.87 -13.06 -11.77
CA ALA A 413 -3.06 -12.93 -12.97
C ALA A 413 -1.98 -11.87 -12.70
N TRP A 414 -0.73 -12.30 -12.51
CA TRP A 414 0.42 -11.48 -12.17
C TRP A 414 1.45 -11.54 -13.29
N GLY A 415 1.96 -10.39 -13.70
CA GLY A 415 2.90 -10.29 -14.81
C GLY A 415 3.27 -8.85 -15.14
N LYS A 416 4.51 -8.64 -15.57
CA LYS A 416 5.06 -7.31 -15.85
C LYS A 416 4.71 -6.80 -17.25
N ASP A 417 4.73 -7.66 -18.27
CA ASP A 417 4.41 -7.32 -19.65
C ASP A 417 3.30 -8.24 -20.19
N GLU A 418 2.32 -7.66 -20.89
CA GLU A 418 1.29 -8.41 -21.64
C GLU A 418 1.93 -9.38 -22.67
N LYS A 419 3.09 -8.98 -23.21
CA LYS A 419 3.90 -9.79 -24.13
C LYS A 419 4.35 -11.12 -23.53
N TRP A 420 4.45 -11.22 -22.20
CA TRP A 420 5.01 -12.40 -21.53
C TRP A 420 3.99 -13.10 -20.62
N ILE A 421 2.93 -12.41 -20.16
CA ILE A 421 1.80 -13.10 -19.51
C ILE A 421 1.08 -14.07 -20.46
N ASN A 422 1.25 -13.88 -21.78
CA ASN A 422 0.84 -14.85 -22.79
C ASN A 422 1.63 -16.18 -22.76
N SER A 423 2.75 -16.23 -22.02
CA SER A 423 3.56 -17.42 -21.79
C SER A 423 2.89 -18.36 -20.78
N ASN A 424 1.94 -17.85 -19.99
CA ASN A 424 0.89 -18.64 -19.35
C ASN A 424 -0.18 -18.99 -20.43
N TYR A 425 0.26 -19.76 -21.43
CA TYR A 425 -0.50 -19.96 -22.67
C TYR A 425 -1.81 -20.74 -22.45
N VAL A 426 -1.95 -21.46 -21.34
CA VAL A 426 -3.18 -22.19 -20.99
C VAL A 426 -4.27 -21.20 -20.57
N TRP A 427 -3.96 -20.28 -19.66
CA TRP A 427 -4.88 -19.23 -19.23
C TRP A 427 -5.08 -18.14 -20.29
N TRP A 428 -4.00 -17.63 -20.89
CA TRP A 428 -4.03 -16.49 -21.81
C TRP A 428 -4.86 -16.75 -23.08
N ARG A 429 -4.72 -17.93 -23.70
CA ARG A 429 -5.46 -18.27 -24.93
C ARG A 429 -6.96 -18.41 -24.70
N ARG A 430 -7.38 -18.71 -23.47
CA ARG A 430 -8.78 -19.02 -23.16
C ARG A 430 -9.51 -17.83 -22.52
N TYR A 431 -8.84 -17.04 -21.68
CA TYR A 431 -9.54 -16.15 -20.75
C TYR A 431 -8.91 -14.75 -20.58
N GLY A 432 -7.60 -14.58 -20.75
CA GLY A 432 -6.89 -13.32 -20.41
C GLY A 432 -7.21 -12.09 -21.27
N ARG A 433 -7.94 -12.24 -22.39
CA ARG A 433 -8.18 -11.15 -23.38
C ARG A 433 -9.28 -10.15 -23.00
N GLN A 434 -9.97 -10.31 -21.87
CA GLN A 434 -11.27 -9.66 -21.61
C GLN A 434 -11.43 -9.05 -20.19
N MET A 435 -10.37 -8.74 -19.44
CA MET A 435 -10.51 -8.24 -18.06
C MET A 435 -10.87 -6.73 -17.96
N PRO A 436 -11.84 -6.32 -17.10
CA PRO A 436 -12.22 -4.92 -16.88
C PRO A 436 -11.33 -4.16 -15.87
N ASN A 437 -11.33 -2.84 -15.97
CA ASN A 437 -10.29 -1.89 -15.51
C ASN A 437 -10.41 -1.46 -14.03
N LEU A 438 -9.37 -1.71 -13.24
CA LEU A 438 -9.03 -0.95 -12.03
C LEU A 438 -7.64 -0.33 -12.24
N ASP A 439 -7.46 0.94 -11.84
CA ASP A 439 -6.20 1.66 -12.08
C ASP A 439 -5.07 1.16 -11.15
N ALA A 440 -5.37 0.85 -9.88
CA ALA A 440 -4.49 0.16 -8.93
C ALA A 440 -5.29 -0.38 -7.71
N VAL A 441 -4.78 -1.41 -7.03
CA VAL A 441 -5.21 -1.77 -5.66
C VAL A 441 -4.05 -1.47 -4.73
N ALA A 442 -4.25 -0.66 -3.72
CA ALA A 442 -3.25 -0.51 -2.68
C ALA A 442 -3.21 -1.76 -1.81
N LYS A 443 -2.04 -2.41 -1.80
CA LYS A 443 -1.74 -3.64 -1.05
C LYS A 443 -0.32 -3.55 -0.51
N PRO A 444 -0.02 -4.05 0.69
CA PRO A 444 1.37 -4.31 1.09
C PRO A 444 2.06 -5.16 0.00
N SER A 445 2.94 -4.56 -0.82
CA SER A 445 3.40 -5.21 -2.05
C SER A 445 4.56 -6.20 -1.81
N ARG A 446 4.58 -7.30 -2.57
CA ARG A 446 5.16 -8.59 -2.13
C ARG A 446 6.38 -9.04 -2.94
N GLN A 447 7.38 -9.56 -2.23
CA GLN A 447 8.61 -10.21 -2.71
C GLN A 447 8.34 -11.67 -3.19
N PRO A 448 9.31 -12.39 -3.77
CA PRO A 448 9.34 -13.86 -3.70
C PRO A 448 9.08 -14.30 -2.25
N GLY A 449 8.09 -15.16 -2.04
CA GLY A 449 7.53 -15.38 -0.72
C GLY A 449 6.26 -16.21 -0.76
N ASN A 450 5.52 -16.22 0.34
CA ASN A 450 4.30 -17.00 0.49
C ASN A 450 3.08 -16.19 0.05
N TYR A 451 2.25 -16.83 -0.77
CA TYR A 451 1.01 -16.29 -1.34
C TYR A 451 -0.16 -17.13 -0.90
N LYS A 452 -1.31 -16.46 -0.75
CA LYS A 452 -2.53 -17.08 -0.23
C LYS A 452 -3.73 -16.46 -0.95
N LEU A 453 -4.31 -17.23 -1.86
CA LEU A 453 -5.51 -16.86 -2.62
C LEU A 453 -6.73 -17.55 -2.03
N ALA A 454 -7.88 -16.90 -2.03
CA ALA A 454 -9.13 -17.54 -1.62
C ALA A 454 -10.20 -17.46 -2.70
N TRP A 455 -11.03 -18.49 -2.75
CA TRP A 455 -12.23 -18.55 -3.57
C TRP A 455 -13.44 -18.80 -2.69
N ASP A 456 -14.34 -17.82 -2.66
CA ASP A 456 -15.57 -17.80 -1.86
C ASP A 456 -16.75 -18.51 -2.55
N GLY A 457 -16.50 -19.23 -3.65
CA GLY A 457 -17.53 -19.92 -4.40
C GLY A 457 -18.39 -19.04 -5.27
N LYS A 458 -17.91 -17.85 -5.67
CA LYS A 458 -18.57 -17.02 -6.69
C LYS A 458 -17.83 -17.07 -8.02
N ASP A 459 -18.55 -16.96 -9.12
CA ASP A 459 -17.99 -16.78 -10.46
C ASP A 459 -17.49 -15.32 -10.68
N ASP A 460 -16.92 -15.04 -11.85
CA ASP A 460 -16.43 -13.69 -12.23
C ASP A 460 -17.53 -12.62 -12.25
N SER A 461 -18.82 -13.01 -12.31
CA SER A 461 -19.96 -12.09 -12.20
C SER A 461 -20.42 -11.84 -10.77
N GLY A 462 -19.74 -12.44 -9.78
CA GLY A 462 -20.10 -12.38 -8.37
C GLY A 462 -21.25 -13.30 -7.98
N LYS A 463 -21.71 -14.19 -8.87
CA LYS A 463 -22.80 -15.12 -8.59
C LYS A 463 -22.27 -16.39 -7.91
N ALA A 464 -22.93 -16.82 -6.84
CA ALA A 464 -22.58 -18.06 -6.16
C ALA A 464 -22.75 -19.27 -7.11
N VAL A 465 -21.73 -20.12 -7.16
CA VAL A 465 -21.72 -21.35 -7.94
C VAL A 465 -22.33 -22.50 -7.12
N ALA A 466 -22.71 -23.57 -7.80
CA ALA A 466 -23.27 -24.75 -7.13
C ALA A 466 -22.18 -25.52 -6.36
N ALA A 467 -22.59 -26.33 -5.39
CA ALA A 467 -21.76 -27.43 -4.92
C ALA A 467 -21.53 -28.42 -6.08
N GLY A 468 -20.31 -28.92 -6.23
CA GLY A 468 -19.93 -29.71 -7.39
C GLY A 468 -18.42 -29.91 -7.50
N GLN A 469 -18.01 -30.47 -8.63
CA GLN A 469 -16.60 -30.68 -8.95
C GLN A 469 -16.05 -29.47 -9.69
N TYR A 470 -14.96 -28.93 -9.19
CA TYR A 470 -14.22 -27.82 -9.78
C TYR A 470 -12.76 -28.21 -9.93
N GLN A 471 -12.07 -27.53 -10.84
CA GLN A 471 -10.63 -27.64 -10.98
C GLN A 471 -10.01 -26.27 -10.71
N ILE A 472 -9.03 -26.21 -9.81
CA ILE A 472 -8.23 -25.02 -9.54
C ILE A 472 -6.90 -25.20 -10.25
N HIS A 473 -6.54 -24.22 -11.05
CA HIS A 473 -5.37 -24.21 -11.89
C HIS A 473 -4.36 -23.20 -11.38
N VAL A 474 -3.09 -23.56 -11.37
CA VAL A 474 -1.97 -22.68 -11.04
C VAL A 474 -0.94 -22.80 -12.15
N GLU A 475 -0.73 -21.72 -12.89
CA GLU A 475 0.23 -21.63 -13.99
C GLU A 475 1.27 -20.57 -13.66
N THR A 476 2.54 -20.91 -13.83
CA THR A 476 3.66 -20.00 -13.59
C THR A 476 4.65 -20.10 -14.74
N SER A 477 5.18 -18.98 -15.22
CA SER A 477 6.22 -18.96 -16.25
C SER A 477 7.17 -17.81 -16.05
N ARG A 478 8.43 -17.93 -16.47
CA ARG A 478 9.41 -16.84 -16.36
C ARG A 478 9.90 -16.42 -17.74
N GLU A 479 10.22 -15.13 -17.92
CA GLU A 479 10.83 -14.63 -19.17
C GLU A 479 12.12 -15.40 -19.43
N HIS A 480 12.20 -16.09 -20.56
CA HIS A 480 13.33 -16.97 -20.91
C HIS A 480 13.61 -18.07 -19.86
N GLY A 481 12.66 -18.36 -18.99
CA GLY A 481 12.75 -19.39 -17.95
C GLY A 481 11.82 -20.58 -18.23
N ASP A 482 11.57 -21.36 -17.19
CA ASP A 482 10.72 -22.54 -17.30
C ASP A 482 9.23 -22.17 -17.19
N HIS A 483 8.39 -23.16 -17.45
CA HIS A 483 6.94 -23.10 -17.28
C HIS A 483 6.54 -24.21 -16.30
N SER A 484 5.62 -23.90 -15.40
CA SER A 484 5.12 -24.81 -14.38
C SER A 484 3.61 -24.68 -14.29
N TYR A 485 2.90 -25.80 -14.43
CA TYR A 485 1.44 -25.84 -14.44
C TYR A 485 0.94 -26.99 -13.59
N GLN A 486 0.04 -26.66 -12.67
CA GLN A 486 -0.50 -27.57 -11.66
C GLN A 486 -2.00 -27.40 -11.53
N THR A 487 -2.70 -28.50 -11.21
CA THR A 487 -4.16 -28.49 -11.04
C THR A 487 -4.57 -29.28 -9.82
N PHE A 488 -5.52 -28.74 -9.05
CA PHE A 488 -6.24 -29.45 -8.00
C PHE A 488 -7.66 -29.75 -8.43
N ASN A 489 -8.15 -30.93 -8.09
CA ASN A 489 -9.59 -31.23 -8.19
C ASN A 489 -10.24 -30.91 -6.85
N LEU A 490 -11.21 -30.00 -6.84
CA LEU A 490 -11.96 -29.62 -5.66
C LEU A 490 -13.38 -30.19 -5.72
N ASP A 491 -13.69 -31.07 -4.78
CA ASP A 491 -15.05 -31.55 -4.53
C ASP A 491 -15.73 -30.65 -3.48
N VAL A 492 -16.58 -29.74 -3.92
CA VAL A 492 -17.25 -28.77 -3.06
C VAL A 492 -18.41 -29.45 -2.34
N LYS A 493 -18.18 -29.83 -1.08
CA LYS A 493 -19.15 -30.40 -0.13
C LYS A 493 -18.96 -29.74 1.22
N ALA A 494 -19.95 -29.77 2.12
CA ALA A 494 -19.84 -29.23 3.48
C ALA A 494 -18.90 -30.05 4.40
N LYS A 495 -17.67 -30.30 3.97
CA LYS A 495 -16.64 -31.08 4.64
C LYS A 495 -15.29 -30.48 4.27
N ALA A 496 -14.47 -30.19 5.27
CA ALA A 496 -13.14 -29.66 5.03
C ALA A 496 -12.26 -30.68 4.29
N SER A 497 -11.39 -30.19 3.41
CA SER A 497 -10.43 -31.02 2.67
C SER A 497 -9.11 -30.27 2.46
N SER A 498 -8.01 -31.00 2.35
CA SER A 498 -6.69 -30.43 2.08
C SER A 498 -5.98 -31.29 1.05
N GLN A 499 -5.30 -30.65 0.10
CA GLN A 499 -4.50 -31.28 -0.93
C GLN A 499 -3.17 -30.53 -1.06
N ASN A 500 -2.10 -31.25 -1.37
CA ASN A 500 -0.76 -30.68 -1.57
C ASN A 500 -0.20 -31.17 -2.89
N LEU A 501 0.45 -30.28 -3.64
CA LEU A 501 1.27 -30.60 -4.80
C LEU A 501 2.71 -30.18 -4.55
N PRO A 502 3.69 -30.96 -5.04
CA PRO A 502 5.11 -30.67 -4.81
C PRO A 502 5.55 -29.40 -5.54
N ALA A 503 6.68 -28.86 -5.11
CA ALA A 503 7.33 -27.76 -5.81
C ALA A 503 7.67 -28.15 -7.27
N GLN A 504 7.55 -27.18 -8.17
CA GLN A 504 8.04 -27.25 -9.53
C GLN A 504 9.12 -26.19 -9.75
N LYS A 505 9.56 -25.99 -11.00
CA LYS A 505 10.73 -25.18 -11.30
C LYS A 505 10.53 -23.68 -11.03
N GLU A 506 9.32 -23.17 -11.26
CA GLU A 506 9.00 -21.74 -11.11
C GLU A 506 8.01 -21.46 -9.95
N ILE A 507 7.64 -22.48 -9.19
CA ILE A 507 6.70 -22.38 -8.06
C ILE A 507 7.07 -23.40 -6.97
N GLY A 508 7.00 -22.98 -5.71
CA GLY A 508 7.15 -23.84 -4.54
C GLY A 508 6.00 -24.83 -4.39
N ALA A 509 5.95 -25.52 -3.25
CA ALA A 509 4.83 -26.41 -2.97
C ALA A 509 3.52 -25.62 -2.96
N VAL A 510 2.47 -26.18 -3.56
CA VAL A 510 1.14 -25.58 -3.60
C VAL A 510 0.22 -26.40 -2.72
N LYS A 511 -0.57 -25.74 -1.87
CA LYS A 511 -1.53 -26.37 -0.98
C LYS A 511 -2.91 -25.77 -1.20
N LEU A 512 -3.91 -26.63 -1.34
CA LEU A 512 -5.31 -26.25 -1.42
C LEU A 512 -6.03 -26.70 -0.14
N ASN A 513 -6.64 -25.77 0.58
CA ASN A 513 -7.50 -26.03 1.73
C ASN A 513 -8.94 -25.62 1.43
N PHE A 514 -9.88 -26.55 1.42
CA PHE A 514 -11.30 -26.24 1.48
C PHE A 514 -11.74 -26.26 2.94
N GLN A 515 -12.16 -25.12 3.49
CA GLN A 515 -12.37 -24.95 4.93
C GLN A 515 -13.51 -23.99 5.23
N LYS A 516 -14.03 -24.05 6.46
CA LYS A 516 -15.01 -23.11 6.97
C LYS A 516 -14.30 -21.82 7.43
N VAL A 517 -14.82 -20.67 7.03
CA VAL A 517 -14.47 -19.34 7.55
C VAL A 517 -15.08 -19.26 8.95
N ASN A 518 -14.24 -19.08 9.97
CA ASN A 518 -14.69 -18.90 11.35
C ASN A 518 -15.13 -17.46 11.60
#